data_AF-A0A953H4T5-F1
#
_entry.id   AF-A0A953H4T5-F1
#
_cell.length_a   1.000
_cell.length_b   1.000
_cell.length_c   1.000
_cell.angle_alpha   90.00
_cell.angle_beta   90.00
_cell.angle_gamma   90.00
#
_symmetry.space_group_name_H-M   'P 1'
#
loop_
_entity.id
_entity.type
_entity.pdbx_description
1 polymer ?
#
loop_
_entity_poly.entity_id
_entity_poly.type
_entity_poly.pdbx_seq_one_letter_code
_entity_poly.pdbx_strand_id
1 'polypeptide(L)'
;MLQKLYIKNYAIIDELEIQFHPHLTVLTGETGAGKSIILGALSLILGERADTSILIDKENKCIIEAVFATRGNDAVISFLTKAELDVAAETHIRREISAAGKSRAFINDTPANLTELAGIRRLIGGPEPAVRQPFVTPVGFSV
;
A
#
# COMPACT_ATOMS: atom_id res chain seq x y z
N MET A 1 -2.22 0.35 -8.88
CA MET A 1 -3.16 -0.67 -8.36
C MET A 1 -2.55 -1.35 -7.13
N LEU A 2 -3.32 -1.67 -6.08
CA LEU A 2 -2.84 -2.49 -4.96
C LEU A 2 -2.54 -3.93 -5.41
N GLN A 3 -1.32 -4.41 -5.16
CA GLN A 3 -0.87 -5.76 -5.54
C GLN A 3 -0.70 -6.69 -4.34
N LYS A 4 -0.22 -6.16 -3.20
CA LYS A 4 0.05 -6.97 -2.01
C LYS A 4 -0.32 -6.20 -0.75
N LEU A 5 -0.86 -6.89 0.24
CA LEU A 5 -1.05 -6.42 1.61
C LEU A 5 -0.45 -7.45 2.56
N TYR A 6 0.44 -6.99 3.42
CA TYR A 6 1.02 -7.77 4.51
C TYR A 6 0.64 -7.13 5.83
N ILE A 7 0.22 -7.95 6.80
CA ILE A 7 -0.23 -7.52 8.12
C ILE A 7 0.43 -8.43 9.14
N LYS A 8 0.98 -7.84 10.20
CA LYS A 8 1.53 -8.57 11.35
C LYS A 8 1.11 -7.90 12.66
N ASN A 9 0.70 -8.70 13.63
CA ASN A 9 0.32 -8.28 14.98
C ASN A 9 -0.77 -7.17 14.99
N TYR A 10 -1.92 -7.44 14.34
CA TYR A 10 -3.00 -6.45 14.18
C TYR A 10 -4.39 -7.06 14.42
N ALA A 11 -5.15 -6.52 15.37
CA ALA A 11 -6.49 -6.92 15.79
C ALA A 11 -6.61 -8.38 16.28
N ILE A 12 -6.84 -9.33 15.37
CA ILE A 12 -6.81 -10.78 15.64
C ILE A 12 -5.89 -11.53 14.65
N ILE A 13 -5.20 -10.78 13.78
CA ILE A 13 -4.24 -11.28 12.80
C ILE A 13 -2.85 -11.30 13.42
N ASP A 14 -2.31 -12.48 13.67
CA ASP A 14 -0.89 -12.65 14.00
C ASP A 14 -0.01 -12.31 12.80
N GLU A 15 -0.32 -12.91 11.65
CA GLU A 15 0.34 -12.67 10.37
C GLU A 15 -0.58 -13.02 9.20
N LEU A 16 -0.64 -12.15 8.19
CA LEU A 16 -1.46 -12.34 7.00
C LEU A 16 -0.75 -11.72 5.79
N GLU A 17 -0.75 -12.45 4.67
CA GLU A 17 -0.34 -11.95 3.37
C GLU A 17 -1.46 -12.18 2.36
N ILE A 18 -1.84 -11.11 1.64
CA ILE A 18 -2.82 -11.16 0.55
C ILE A 18 -2.16 -10.64 -0.72
N GLN A 19 -2.26 -11.42 -1.79
CA GLN A 19 -1.93 -10.99 -3.15
C GLN A 19 -3.23 -10.66 -3.89
N PHE A 20 -3.32 -9.44 -4.42
CA PHE A 20 -4.49 -8.95 -5.15
C PHE A 20 -4.33 -9.22 -6.63
N HIS A 21 -5.36 -9.79 -7.24
CA HIS A 21 -5.39 -10.01 -8.68
C HIS A 21 -5.81 -8.74 -9.42
N PRO A 22 -5.23 -8.50 -10.62
CA PRO A 22 -5.73 -7.48 -11.54
C PRO A 22 -7.25 -7.61 -11.72
N HIS A 23 -7.94 -6.47 -11.77
CA HIS A 23 -9.39 -6.32 -11.98
C HIS A 23 -10.27 -6.57 -10.75
N LEU A 24 -10.33 -7.79 -10.22
CA LEU A 24 -11.27 -8.13 -9.15
C LEU A 24 -10.66 -9.12 -8.15
N THR A 25 -10.69 -8.72 -6.88
CA THR A 25 -10.43 -9.59 -5.73
C THR A 25 -11.66 -9.57 -4.84
N VAL A 26 -12.27 -10.73 -4.59
CA VAL A 26 -13.46 -10.84 -3.74
C VAL A 26 -13.04 -11.35 -2.38
N LEU A 27 -13.23 -10.52 -1.35
CA LEU A 27 -13.06 -10.90 0.05
C LEU A 27 -14.40 -11.39 0.60
N THR A 28 -14.48 -12.68 0.91
CA THR A 28 -15.63 -13.29 1.58
C THR A 28 -15.32 -13.55 3.05
N GLY A 29 -16.34 -13.67 3.88
CA GLY A 29 -16.20 -13.99 5.30
C GLY A 29 -17.54 -14.39 5.90
N GLU A 30 -17.52 -15.22 6.93
CA GLU A 30 -18.71 -15.68 7.66
C GLU A 30 -19.30 -14.56 8.51
N THR A 31 -18.47 -14.01 9.39
CA THR A 31 -18.77 -12.84 10.20
C THR A 31 -17.91 -11.70 9.67
N GLY A 32 -18.52 -10.60 9.20
CA GLY A 32 -17.83 -9.52 8.49
C GLY A 32 -16.64 -8.85 9.21
N ALA A 33 -16.31 -9.28 10.43
CA ALA A 33 -15.14 -8.89 11.20
C ALA A 33 -13.84 -9.00 10.39
N GLY A 34 -13.58 -10.12 9.71
CA GLY A 34 -12.34 -10.32 8.94
C GLY A 34 -12.16 -9.27 7.83
N LYS A 35 -13.25 -8.98 7.10
CA LYS A 35 -13.26 -7.94 6.06
C LYS A 35 -13.04 -6.55 6.67
N SER A 36 -13.71 -6.22 7.77
CA SER A 36 -13.54 -4.92 8.44
C SER A 36 -12.11 -4.73 8.98
N ILE A 37 -11.47 -5.79 9.47
CA ILE A 37 -10.07 -5.75 9.93
C ILE A 37 -9.13 -5.43 8.77
N ILE A 38 -9.28 -6.10 7.62
CA ILE A 38 -8.47 -5.83 6.42
C ILE A 38 -8.65 -4.39 5.95
N LEU A 39 -9.90 -3.89 5.92
CA LEU A 39 -10.17 -2.50 5.56
C LEU A 39 -9.55 -1.51 6.56
N GLY A 40 -9.62 -1.80 7.86
CA GLY A 40 -8.97 -0.98 8.89
C GLY A 40 -7.45 -0.93 8.72
N ALA A 41 -6.82 -2.05 8.38
CA ALA A 41 -5.37 -2.10 8.11
C ALA A 41 -4.99 -1.24 6.89
N LEU A 42 -5.77 -1.30 5.82
CA LEU A 42 -5.59 -0.43 4.65
C LEU A 42 -5.77 1.05 5.00
N SER A 43 -6.80 1.39 5.78
CA SER A 43 -7.03 2.76 6.27
C SER A 43 -5.81 3.31 7.04
N LEU A 44 -5.18 2.48 7.88
CA LEU A 44 -3.98 2.87 8.62
C LEU A 44 -2.79 3.17 7.70
N ILE A 45 -2.53 2.33 6.70
CA ILE A 45 -1.49 2.61 5.69
C ILE A 45 -1.76 3.92 4.95
N LEU A 46 -3.04 4.20 4.66
CA LEU A 46 -3.47 5.39 3.90
C LEU A 46 -3.55 6.67 4.75
N GLY A 47 -3.04 6.65 5.98
CA GLY A 47 -2.83 7.86 6.78
C GLY A 47 -3.86 8.09 7.90
N GLU A 48 -4.76 7.15 8.17
CA GLU A 48 -5.61 7.24 9.37
C GLU A 48 -4.79 7.16 10.66
N ARG A 49 -5.36 7.65 11.77
CA ARG A 49 -4.70 7.58 13.07
C ARG A 49 -4.72 6.14 13.57
N ALA A 50 -3.55 5.70 14.04
CA ALA A 50 -3.43 4.42 14.73
C ALA A 50 -3.95 4.54 16.16
N ASP A 51 -4.76 3.58 16.57
CA ASP A 51 -5.06 3.33 17.98
C ASP A 51 -4.24 2.12 18.45
N THR A 52 -3.60 2.23 19.61
CA THR A 52 -2.86 1.14 20.27
C THR A 52 -3.75 0.01 20.75
N SER A 53 -5.05 0.25 20.89
CA SER A 53 -6.03 -0.79 21.24
C SER A 53 -6.08 -1.94 20.23
N ILE A 54 -5.51 -1.74 19.04
CA ILE A 54 -5.56 -2.68 17.92
C ILE A 54 -4.38 -3.67 17.94
N LEU A 55 -3.43 -3.58 18.88
CA LEU A 55 -2.34 -4.57 19.00
C LEU A 55 -2.83 -5.85 19.69
N ILE A 56 -2.54 -7.02 19.12
CA ILE A 56 -2.77 -8.33 19.76
C ILE A 56 -1.76 -8.52 20.87
N ASP A 57 -0.50 -8.48 20.48
CA ASP A 57 0.64 -8.56 21.37
C ASP A 57 1.13 -7.14 21.66
N LYS A 58 0.94 -6.76 22.93
CA LYS A 58 1.31 -5.45 23.46
C LYS A 58 2.80 -5.30 23.73
N GLU A 59 3.59 -6.35 23.55
CA GLU A 59 5.05 -6.33 23.68
C GLU A 59 5.73 -6.19 22.32
N ASN A 60 5.04 -6.58 21.25
CA ASN A 60 5.56 -6.54 19.88
C ASN A 60 5.02 -5.35 19.06
N LYS A 61 5.77 -4.96 18.02
CA LYS A 61 5.30 -3.93 17.07
C LYS A 61 4.29 -4.53 16.09
N CYS A 62 3.30 -3.74 15.68
CA CYS A 62 2.46 -4.02 14.52
C CYS A 62 3.14 -3.51 13.26
N ILE A 63 3.02 -4.28 12.18
CA ILE A 63 3.54 -3.94 10.86
C ILE A 63 2.41 -4.13 9.86
N ILE A 64 2.16 -3.11 9.04
CA ILE A 64 1.24 -3.18 7.92
C ILE A 64 1.98 -2.66 6.69
N GLU A 65 2.05 -3.46 5.62
CA GLU A 65 2.72 -3.09 4.37
C GLU A 65 1.78 -3.27 3.19
N ALA A 66 1.82 -2.34 2.24
CA ALA A 66 1.09 -2.43 0.99
C ALA A 66 2.01 -2.12 -0.18
N VAL A 67 1.89 -2.91 -1.25
CA VAL A 67 2.62 -2.71 -2.50
C VAL A 67 1.63 -2.26 -3.57
N PHE A 68 1.95 -1.14 -4.23
CA PHE A 68 1.15 -0.59 -5.30
C PHE A 68 1.94 -0.60 -6.61
N ALA A 69 1.35 -1.16 -7.66
CA ALA A 69 1.80 -0.97 -9.03
C ALA A 69 1.64 0.51 -9.40
N THR A 70 2.77 1.21 -9.57
CA THR A 70 2.84 2.64 -9.91
C THR A 70 3.73 2.91 -11.13
N ARG A 71 4.21 1.85 -11.79
CA ARG A 71 4.98 1.94 -13.04
C ARG A 71 4.23 2.78 -14.08
N GLY A 72 4.92 3.77 -14.64
CA GLY A 72 4.37 4.65 -15.68
C GLY A 72 3.37 5.70 -15.16
N ASN A 73 3.23 5.86 -13.84
CA ASN A 73 2.45 6.94 -13.25
C ASN A 73 3.35 8.15 -12.95
N ASP A 74 3.47 9.06 -13.92
CA ASP A 74 4.33 10.26 -13.81
C ASP A 74 3.95 11.16 -12.64
N ALA A 75 2.67 11.15 -12.21
CA ALA A 75 2.24 11.92 -11.06
C ALA A 75 2.82 11.35 -9.74
N VAL A 76 2.86 10.02 -9.60
CA VAL A 76 3.51 9.36 -8.46
C VAL A 76 5.02 9.62 -8.48
N ILE A 77 5.66 9.46 -9.64
CA ILE A 77 7.11 9.70 -9.79
C ILE A 77 7.46 11.15 -9.44
N SER A 78 6.71 12.12 -9.97
CA SER A 78 6.92 13.54 -9.68
C SER A 78 6.70 13.87 -8.20
N PHE A 79 5.69 13.26 -7.57
CA PHE A 79 5.42 13.45 -6.15
C PHE A 79 6.57 12.94 -5.30
N LEU A 80 7.01 11.70 -5.51
CA LEU A 80 8.11 11.07 -4.77
C LEU A 80 9.40 11.90 -4.92
N THR A 81 9.72 12.30 -6.15
CA THR A 81 10.91 13.13 -6.44
C THR A 81 10.88 14.46 -5.69
N LYS A 82 9.73 15.15 -5.67
CA LYS A 82 9.57 16.44 -4.97
C LYS A 82 9.61 16.30 -3.44
N ALA A 83 9.18 15.14 -2.94
CA ALA A 83 9.21 14.81 -1.52
C ALA A 83 10.57 14.21 -1.08
N GLU A 84 11.55 14.13 -1.98
CA GLU A 84 12.86 13.50 -1.72
C GLU A 84 12.72 12.03 -1.25
N LEU A 85 11.68 11.35 -1.73
CA LEU A 85 11.42 9.94 -1.48
C LEU A 85 11.93 9.09 -2.65
N ASP A 86 12.32 7.86 -2.35
CA ASP A 86 12.87 6.94 -3.35
C ASP A 86 11.83 6.61 -4.43
N VAL A 87 12.27 6.64 -5.68
CA VAL A 87 11.45 6.29 -6.85
C VAL A 87 11.78 4.87 -7.28
N ALA A 88 10.76 4.03 -7.39
CA ALA A 88 10.88 2.65 -7.85
C ALA A 88 9.73 2.30 -8.81
N ALA A 89 9.79 1.12 -9.43
CA ALA A 89 8.75 0.63 -10.33
C ALA A 89 7.42 0.34 -9.62
N GLU A 90 7.51 -0.01 -8.34
CA GLU A 90 6.37 -0.21 -7.43
C GLU A 90 6.56 0.71 -6.23
N THR A 91 5.45 1.09 -5.60
CA THR A 91 5.45 1.90 -4.39
C THR A 91 5.11 1.03 -3.19
N HIS A 92 6.06 0.89 -2.28
CA HIS A 92 5.92 0.17 -1.03
C HIS A 92 5.60 1.18 0.08
N ILE A 93 4.45 1.02 0.72
CA ILE A 93 4.07 1.84 1.87
C ILE A 93 4.01 0.94 3.09
N ARG A 94 4.81 1.27 4.10
CA ARG A 94 4.87 0.54 5.38
C ARG A 94 4.44 1.45 6.51
N ARG A 95 3.61 0.94 7.40
CA ARG A 95 3.31 1.56 8.69
C ARG A 95 3.67 0.62 9.82
N GLU A 96 4.45 1.12 10.76
CA GLU A 96 4.81 0.42 11.99
C GLU A 96 4.22 1.13 13.19
N ILE A 97 3.68 0.37 14.14
CA ILE A 97 3.14 0.90 15.40
C ILE A 97 3.83 0.12 16.52
N SER A 98 4.62 0.82 17.35
CA SER A 98 5.26 0.16 18.49
C SER A 98 4.25 -0.18 19.59
N ALA A 99 4.61 -1.11 20.46
CA ALA A 99 3.93 -1.40 21.73
C ALA A 99 3.62 -0.13 22.55
N ALA A 100 4.53 0.86 22.53
CA ALA A 100 4.37 2.14 23.21
C ALA A 100 3.48 3.15 22.46
N GLY A 101 2.86 2.75 21.34
CA GLY A 101 1.95 3.57 20.53
C GLY A 101 2.61 4.56 19.58
N LYS A 102 3.94 4.52 19.44
CA LYS A 102 4.62 5.37 18.46
C LYS A 102 4.41 4.79 17.06
N SER A 103 3.74 5.56 16.21
CA SER A 103 3.55 5.20 14.80
C SER A 103 4.64 5.80 13.92
N ARG A 104 5.19 5.01 13.00
CA ARG A 104 6.14 5.43 11.97
C ARG A 104 5.64 4.97 10.62
N ALA A 105 5.86 5.78 9.59
CA ALA A 105 5.54 5.42 8.22
C ALA A 105 6.77 5.48 7.33
N PHE A 106 6.75 4.71 6.27
CA PHE A 106 7.80 4.62 5.28
C PHE A 106 7.19 4.51 3.89
N ILE A 107 7.82 5.14 2.91
CA ILE A 107 7.51 5.01 1.48
C ILE A 107 8.82 4.63 0.80
N ASN A 108 8.84 3.45 0.15
CA ASN A 108 10.04 2.87 -0.47
C ASN A 108 11.24 2.86 0.49
N ASP A 109 11.02 2.34 1.70
CA ASP A 109 11.99 2.28 2.82
C ASP A 109 12.49 3.62 3.40
N THR A 110 12.16 4.75 2.77
CA THR A 110 12.45 6.08 3.30
C THR A 110 11.38 6.52 4.31
N PRO A 111 11.75 7.03 5.50
CA PRO A 111 10.79 7.53 6.48
C PRO A 111 9.89 8.62 5.89
N ALA A 112 8.58 8.46 6.07
CA ALA A 112 7.59 9.39 5.56
C ALA A 112 6.72 9.97 6.69
N ASN A 113 6.28 11.21 6.52
CA ASN A 113 5.34 11.88 7.42
C ASN A 113 3.88 11.70 6.95
N LEU A 114 2.93 12.13 7.79
CA LEU A 114 1.50 12.03 7.47
C LEU A 114 1.08 12.84 6.24
N THR A 115 1.75 13.98 5.97
CA THR A 115 1.46 14.81 4.80
C THR A 115 1.87 14.08 3.52
N GLU A 116 3.02 13.42 3.51
CA GLU A 116 3.49 12.60 2.39
C GLU A 116 2.57 11.40 2.14
N LEU A 117 2.18 10.68 3.20
CA LEU A 117 1.19 9.60 3.10
C LEU A 117 -0.15 10.09 2.51
N ALA A 118 -0.65 11.23 2.99
CA ALA A 118 -1.89 11.81 2.48
C ALA A 118 -1.77 12.28 1.03
N GLY A 119 -0.59 12.78 0.63
CA GLY A 119 -0.28 13.16 -0.74
C GLY A 119 -0.29 11.97 -1.69
N ILE A 120 0.46 10.92 -1.35
CA ILE A 120 0.59 9.73 -2.20
C ILE A 120 -0.72 8.94 -2.29
N ARG A 121 -1.51 8.89 -1.21
CA ARG A 121 -2.85 8.25 -1.19
C ARG A 121 -3.72 8.68 -2.38
N ARG A 122 -3.69 9.98 -2.72
CA ARG A 122 -4.51 10.54 -3.80
C ARG A 122 -4.09 10.05 -5.19
N LEU A 123 -2.84 9.60 -5.32
CA LEU A 123 -2.23 9.21 -6.59
C LEU A 123 -2.30 7.71 -6.85
N ILE A 124 -2.29 6.89 -5.79
CA ILE A 124 -2.26 5.42 -5.86
C ILE A 124 -3.65 4.77 -5.91
N GLY A 125 -4.70 5.49 -5.48
CA GLY A 125 -6.10 5.03 -5.47
C GLY A 125 -6.96 5.58 -6.62
N GLY A 126 -6.38 6.39 -7.51
CA GLY A 126 -7.08 6.89 -8.70
C GLY A 126 -7.33 5.79 -9.73
N PRO A 127 -8.28 5.99 -10.67
CA PRO A 127 -8.41 5.11 -11.83
C PRO A 127 -7.04 4.99 -12.50
N GLU A 128 -6.69 3.77 -12.90
CA GLU A 128 -5.47 3.52 -13.66
C GLU A 128 -5.40 4.54 -14.80
N PRO A 129 -4.30 5.32 -14.93
CA PRO A 129 -4.17 6.19 -16.09
C PRO A 129 -4.30 5.28 -17.31
N ALA A 130 -5.33 5.55 -18.14
CA ALA A 130 -5.68 4.72 -19.28
C ALA A 130 -4.40 4.25 -19.95
N VAL A 131 -4.14 2.94 -19.87
CA VAL A 131 -2.93 2.33 -20.39
C VAL A 131 -2.77 2.82 -21.82
N ARG A 132 -1.88 3.78 -22.05
CA ARG A 132 -1.39 4.08 -23.39
C ARG A 132 -0.58 2.85 -23.75
N GLN A 133 -1.23 1.87 -24.37
CA GLN A 133 -0.57 0.70 -24.92
C GLN A 133 0.61 1.22 -25.76
N PRO A 134 1.86 0.89 -25.40
CA PRO A 134 2.98 1.30 -26.21
C PRO A 134 2.91 0.56 -27.54
N PHE A 135 2.84 1.34 -28.62
CA PHE A 135 3.26 1.05 -29.99
C PHE A 135 3.41 -0.43 -30.35
N VAL A 136 2.48 -0.93 -31.16
CA VAL A 136 2.74 -2.07 -32.04
C VAL A 136 3.98 -1.71 -32.86
N THR A 137 5.12 -2.33 -32.57
CA THR A 137 6.26 -2.26 -33.46
C THR A 137 5.92 -3.16 -34.65
N PRO A 138 5.84 -2.67 -35.89
CA PRO A 138 5.67 -3.56 -37.02
C PRO A 138 6.96 -4.36 -37.13
N VAL A 139 6.89 -5.66 -36.85
CA VAL A 139 7.94 -6.60 -37.22
C VAL A 139 7.86 -6.70 -38.74
N GLY A 140 8.68 -5.89 -39.41
CA GLY A 140 8.85 -5.96 -40.85
C GLY A 140 9.45 -7.29 -41.23
N PHE A 141 8.67 -8.16 -41.87
CA PHE A 141 9.23 -9.23 -42.67
C PHE A 141 9.69 -8.61 -43.99
N SER A 142 11.01 -8.56 -44.19
CA SER A 142 11.58 -8.41 -45.53
C SER A 142 11.41 -9.75 -46.25
N VAL A 143 10.72 -9.73 -47.39
CA VAL A 143 10.89 -10.71 -48.46
C VAL A 143 11.96 -10.20 -49.41
#